data_AF-A0A0C9ZLK9-F1
#
_entry.id   AF-A0A0C9ZLK9-F1
#
_cell.length_a   1.000
_cell.length_b   1.000
_cell.length_c   1.000
_cell.angle_alpha   90.00
_cell.angle_beta   90.00
_cell.angle_gamma   90.00
#
_symmetry.space_group_name_H-M   'P 1'
#
loop_
_entity.id
_entity.type
_entity.pdbx_description
1 polymer ?
#
loop_
_entity_poly.entity_id
_entity_poly.type
_entity_poly.pdbx_seq_one_letter_code
_entity_poly.pdbx_strand_id
1 'polypeptide(L)'
;MLTSVPSFQNFSDGASYTTSLFSGKTKYTPTDFEAITWEQKPIAGPEFFDRSLISRRIALLGIVVTVVFGAACIAGGAQIFLSKKAISSGVIVLSFKHQWQREGISLSLNLLVALCTEATGFVHNITLRAALASERRLKFNTNLRLISAASGFFNPNGTICNIVMAILLIISYSSSILATLAVNMESPDDGSGNPAPSDLEICVSDVPLIVLGTSLLLQAIIAVMGMWSADVLTWSSSPFDITAALVHHAQVEHVPMRCMCGVDAQEQDGPAPAPARRKQPSAWTARPSVRKVVVMLWVLVVTCLGWGLVVVHLTGGDMSRAISSWSFFPGSQSYVKAYNIPLYTGFAWFYWVLYYLNTALVQGPLTLALHCSELVSNVIRDENVWRRATGKSGARLSTNPLVVVLGSPLNVALLCAKPLLRECFKHASILVTRC
;
A
#
# COMPACT_ATOMS: atom_id res chain seq x y z
N MET A 1 8.13 29.14 49.33
CA MET A 1 8.54 28.32 50.49
C MET A 1 7.64 27.09 50.51
N LEU A 2 8.28 25.92 50.60
CA LEU A 2 7.79 24.55 50.38
C LEU A 2 6.35 24.24 50.85
N THR A 3 5.51 23.75 49.94
CA THR A 3 4.29 22.99 50.27
C THR A 3 4.23 21.70 49.44
N SER A 4 4.45 20.62 50.17
CA SER A 4 4.09 19.20 49.98
C SER A 4 3.48 18.71 48.67
N VAL A 5 4.15 17.67 48.14
CA VAL A 5 3.67 16.67 47.18
C VAL A 5 2.54 15.82 47.79
N PRO A 6 1.42 15.57 47.10
CA PRO A 6 0.48 14.51 47.47
C PRO A 6 0.95 13.17 46.89
N SER A 7 1.08 12.17 47.75
CA SER A 7 1.29 10.76 47.42
C SER A 7 -0.01 10.15 46.86
N PHE A 8 0.07 9.58 45.65
CA PHE A 8 -1.02 8.77 45.13
C PHE A 8 -0.92 7.34 45.66
N GLN A 9 -2.04 6.90 46.25
CA GLN A 9 -2.24 5.66 46.97
C GLN A 9 -2.28 4.45 46.03
N ASN A 10 -1.65 3.35 46.48
CA ASN A 10 -1.81 2.02 45.93
C ASN A 10 -3.25 1.52 46.15
N PHE A 11 -3.97 1.23 45.06
CA PHE A 11 -5.17 0.41 45.11
C PHE A 11 -4.77 -1.06 45.19
N SER A 12 -4.81 -1.60 46.40
CA SER A 12 -4.88 -3.04 46.66
C SER A 12 -6.34 -3.46 46.63
N ASP A 13 -6.79 -4.07 45.53
CA ASP A 13 -8.05 -4.82 45.53
C ASP A 13 -7.74 -6.30 45.77
N GLY A 14 -8.01 -6.70 47.02
CA GLY A 14 -8.21 -8.08 47.39
C GLY A 14 -9.58 -8.54 46.89
N ALA A 15 -9.58 -9.50 45.97
CA ALA A 15 -10.74 -10.34 45.70
C ALA A 15 -10.30 -11.81 45.85
N SER A 16 -10.54 -12.31 47.07
CA SER A 16 -10.55 -13.71 47.43
C SER A 16 -11.62 -14.44 46.62
N TYR A 17 -11.21 -15.41 45.79
CA TYR A 17 -12.08 -16.47 45.32
C TYR A 17 -11.35 -17.81 45.42
N THR A 18 -11.69 -18.50 46.51
CA THR A 18 -11.98 -19.93 46.57
C THR A 18 -11.22 -20.86 45.61
N THR A 19 -10.16 -21.42 46.17
CA THR A 19 -9.54 -22.70 45.84
C THR A 19 -10.58 -23.80 45.55
N SER A 20 -10.61 -24.29 44.31
CA SER A 20 -11.12 -25.64 44.02
C SER A 20 -9.92 -26.59 43.94
N LEU A 21 -9.93 -27.59 44.84
CA LEU A 21 -9.02 -28.72 44.82
C LEU A 21 -9.26 -29.53 43.54
N PHE A 22 -8.28 -29.55 42.64
CA PHE A 22 -8.02 -30.73 41.81
C PHE A 22 -6.68 -31.31 42.26
N SER A 23 -6.78 -32.22 43.22
CA SER A 23 -5.72 -33.16 43.57
C SER A 23 -5.59 -34.16 42.42
N GLY A 24 -4.58 -33.95 41.57
CA GLY A 24 -4.13 -34.89 40.56
C GLY A 24 -2.61 -34.83 40.51
N LYS A 25 -1.94 -35.63 41.35
CA LYS A 25 -0.50 -35.86 41.26
C LYS A 25 -0.19 -36.62 39.96
N THR A 26 -0.08 -35.93 38.84
CA THR A 26 0.73 -36.41 37.71
C THR A 26 2.13 -35.86 37.90
N LYS A 27 3.00 -36.68 38.51
CA LYS A 27 4.45 -36.50 38.42
C LYS A 27 4.80 -36.65 36.94
N TYR A 28 5.03 -35.54 36.25
CA TYR A 28 5.66 -35.58 34.94
C TYR A 28 7.14 -35.91 35.15
N THR A 29 7.51 -37.12 34.78
CA THR A 29 8.90 -37.56 34.67
C THR A 29 9.55 -36.85 33.48
N PRO A 30 10.72 -36.18 33.63
CA PRO A 30 11.40 -35.48 32.53
C PRO A 30 11.69 -36.36 31.31
N THR A 31 11.73 -37.67 31.48
CA THR A 31 11.98 -38.67 30.44
C THR A 31 10.83 -38.87 29.46
N ASP A 32 9.60 -38.47 29.80
CA ASP A 32 8.45 -38.64 28.89
C ASP A 32 8.40 -37.57 27.78
N PHE A 33 9.06 -36.42 27.99
CA PHE A 33 9.17 -35.39 26.95
C PHE A 33 10.34 -35.68 26.00
N GLU A 34 11.43 -36.28 26.49
CA GLU A 34 12.57 -36.66 25.67
C GLU A 34 12.26 -37.84 24.73
N ALA A 35 11.35 -38.74 25.11
CA ALA A 35 10.91 -39.85 24.24
C ALA A 35 10.03 -39.38 23.07
N ILE A 36 9.35 -38.24 23.18
CA ILE A 36 8.50 -37.68 22.11
C ILE A 36 9.33 -36.86 21.10
N THR A 37 10.54 -36.42 21.46
CA THR A 37 11.35 -35.51 20.63
C THR A 37 12.22 -36.18 19.56
N TRP A 38 12.41 -37.50 19.56
CA TRP A 38 13.40 -38.14 18.66
C TRP A 38 12.85 -39.10 17.60
N GLU A 39 11.57 -39.47 17.64
CA GLU A 39 10.89 -40.16 16.52
C GLU A 39 9.96 -39.22 15.74
N GLN A 40 10.39 -37.99 15.48
CA GLN A 40 9.81 -37.26 14.35
C GLN A 40 10.31 -37.90 13.06
N LYS A 41 9.55 -38.91 12.60
CA LYS A 41 9.55 -39.35 11.21
C LYS A 41 9.55 -38.08 10.36
N PRO A 42 10.55 -37.84 9.49
CA PRO A 42 10.61 -36.61 8.73
C PRO A 42 9.29 -36.49 7.98
N ILE A 43 8.48 -35.51 8.34
CA ILE A 43 7.24 -35.15 7.62
C ILE A 43 7.67 -34.43 6.34
N ALA A 44 8.65 -34.99 5.63
CA ALA A 44 9.12 -34.57 4.32
C ALA A 44 8.30 -35.36 3.28
N GLY A 45 6.98 -35.25 3.38
CA GLY A 45 6.11 -35.56 2.25
C GLY A 45 6.13 -34.39 1.26
N PRO A 46 5.76 -34.62 -0.01
CA PRO A 46 5.64 -33.56 -1.02
C PRO A 46 4.63 -32.44 -0.68
N GLU A 47 3.95 -32.50 0.48
CA GLU A 47 2.87 -31.60 0.90
C GLU A 47 3.17 -30.79 2.19
N PHE A 48 4.43 -30.62 2.59
CA PHE A 48 4.73 -29.90 3.85
C PHE A 48 4.26 -28.43 3.87
N PHE A 49 4.15 -27.79 2.70
CA PHE A 49 3.60 -26.44 2.56
C PHE A 49 3.06 -26.18 1.15
N ASP A 50 2.08 -25.28 1.00
CA ASP A 50 1.58 -24.88 -0.31
C ASP A 50 2.56 -23.90 -1.00
N ARG A 51 3.05 -24.27 -2.19
CA ARG A 51 3.85 -23.38 -3.07
C ARG A 51 2.98 -22.25 -3.67
N SER A 52 1.67 -22.40 -3.63
CA SER A 52 0.63 -21.50 -4.11
C SER A 52 0.78 -21.15 -5.59
N LEU A 53 0.65 -22.16 -6.46
CA LEU A 53 0.74 -22.01 -7.91
C LEU A 53 -0.29 -21.01 -8.46
N ILE A 54 -1.47 -20.92 -7.83
CA ILE A 54 -2.52 -19.96 -8.21
C ILE A 54 -2.02 -18.52 -7.96
N SER A 55 -1.48 -18.24 -6.78
CA SER A 55 -0.92 -16.91 -6.47
C SER A 55 0.19 -16.54 -7.43
N ARG A 56 1.07 -17.49 -7.77
CA ARG A 56 2.11 -17.30 -8.78
C ARG A 56 1.52 -16.94 -10.16
N ARG A 57 0.52 -17.68 -10.62
CA ARG A 57 -0.14 -17.41 -11.92
C ARG A 57 -0.81 -16.04 -11.95
N ILE A 58 -1.54 -15.67 -10.89
CA ILE A 58 -2.19 -14.36 -10.77
C ILE A 58 -1.13 -13.24 -10.76
N ALA A 59 -0.03 -13.42 -10.03
CA ALA A 59 1.05 -12.45 -9.97
C ALA A 59 1.73 -12.25 -11.33
N LEU A 60 2.04 -13.35 -12.03
CA LEU A 60 2.63 -13.31 -13.37
C LEU A 60 1.67 -12.68 -14.38
N LEU A 61 0.38 -13.03 -14.33
CA LEU A 61 -0.66 -12.40 -15.15
C LEU A 61 -0.71 -10.89 -14.89
N GLY A 62 -0.65 -10.48 -13.63
CA GLY A 62 -0.62 -9.08 -13.25
C GLY A 62 0.59 -8.33 -13.83
N ILE A 63 1.79 -8.93 -13.81
CA ILE A 63 2.97 -8.36 -14.48
C ILE A 63 2.76 -8.22 -15.99
N VAL A 64 2.21 -9.24 -16.66
CA VAL A 64 1.91 -9.18 -18.10
C VAL A 64 0.92 -8.05 -18.41
N VAL A 65 -0.16 -7.92 -17.62
CA VAL A 65 -1.12 -6.83 -17.73
C VAL A 65 -0.44 -5.47 -17.56
N THR A 66 0.43 -5.32 -16.55
CA THR A 66 1.19 -4.08 -16.33
C THR A 66 2.09 -3.74 -17.51
N VAL A 67 2.78 -4.73 -18.11
CA VAL A 67 3.66 -4.51 -19.26
C VAL A 67 2.86 -4.10 -20.49
N VAL A 68 1.77 -4.82 -20.80
CA VAL A 68 0.90 -4.50 -21.94
C VAL A 68 0.28 -3.12 -21.78
N PHE A 69 -0.25 -2.82 -20.59
CA PHE A 69 -0.86 -1.54 -20.31
C PHE A 69 0.17 -0.41 -20.34
N GLY A 70 1.34 -0.58 -19.74
CA GLY A 70 2.42 0.40 -19.79
C GLY A 70 2.90 0.68 -21.22
N ALA A 71 3.05 -0.34 -22.05
CA ALA A 71 3.37 -0.20 -23.47
C ALA A 71 2.26 0.51 -24.24
N ALA A 72 0.99 0.19 -23.96
CA ALA A 72 -0.17 0.86 -24.57
C ALA A 72 -0.23 2.35 -24.20
N CYS A 73 0.11 2.73 -22.96
CA CYS A 73 0.22 4.12 -22.55
C CYS A 73 1.33 4.86 -23.31
N ILE A 74 2.52 4.27 -23.46
CA ILE A 74 3.61 4.88 -24.24
C ILE A 74 3.21 5.03 -25.72
N ALA A 75 2.64 3.98 -26.32
CA ALA A 75 2.21 4.00 -27.71
C ALA A 75 1.09 5.03 -27.93
N GLY A 76 0.09 5.08 -27.05
CA GLY A 76 -1.00 6.06 -27.09
C GLY A 76 -0.47 7.49 -26.93
N GLY A 77 0.43 7.74 -25.98
CA GLY A 77 1.06 9.04 -25.78
C GLY A 77 1.90 9.47 -26.97
N ALA A 78 2.70 8.56 -27.54
CA ALA A 78 3.47 8.81 -28.75
C ALA A 78 2.58 9.08 -29.97
N GLN A 79 1.46 8.37 -30.10
CA GLN A 79 0.47 8.62 -31.16
C GLN A 79 -0.19 9.99 -31.01
N ILE A 80 -0.52 10.41 -29.78
CA ILE A 80 -1.03 11.76 -29.51
C ILE A 80 0.00 12.81 -29.93
N PHE A 81 1.26 12.63 -29.51
CA PHE A 81 2.36 13.53 -29.83
C PHE A 81 2.61 13.67 -31.34
N LEU A 82 2.52 12.57 -32.09
CA LEU A 82 2.74 12.55 -33.54
C LEU A 82 1.51 12.97 -34.37
N SER A 83 0.32 12.99 -33.78
CA SER A 83 -0.92 13.28 -34.49
C SER A 83 -1.02 14.77 -34.81
N LYS A 84 -1.16 15.12 -36.09
CA LYS A 84 -1.45 16.49 -36.55
C LYS A 84 -2.79 17.04 -36.05
N LYS A 85 -3.65 16.19 -35.47
CA LYS A 85 -4.94 16.56 -34.86
C LYS A 85 -4.81 16.94 -33.39
N ALA A 86 -3.66 16.68 -32.76
CA ALA A 86 -3.39 17.31 -31.48
C ALA A 86 -3.38 18.81 -31.72
N ILE A 87 -4.10 19.57 -30.90
CA ILE A 87 -3.82 20.99 -30.73
C ILE A 87 -2.31 21.09 -30.47
N SER A 88 -1.65 22.20 -30.85
CA SER A 88 -0.19 22.49 -30.80
C SER A 88 0.57 22.16 -29.49
N SER A 89 -0.08 21.45 -28.57
CA SER A 89 0.20 21.17 -27.19
C SER A 89 0.35 19.68 -26.84
N GLY A 90 0.17 18.72 -27.76
CA GLY A 90 0.24 17.29 -27.40
C GLY A 90 -0.97 16.81 -26.57
N VAL A 91 -2.11 17.48 -26.73
CA VAL A 91 -3.36 17.18 -26.02
C VAL A 91 -4.44 16.84 -27.04
N ILE A 92 -5.13 15.72 -26.82
CA ILE A 92 -6.37 15.38 -27.53
C ILE A 92 -7.54 15.73 -26.64
N VAL A 93 -8.47 16.48 -27.22
CA VAL A 93 -9.75 16.82 -26.61
C VAL A 93 -10.77 15.76 -27.01
N LEU A 94 -11.35 15.09 -26.01
CA LEU A 94 -12.44 14.13 -26.17
C LEU A 94 -13.73 14.77 -25.66
N SER A 95 -14.64 15.08 -26.58
CA SER A 95 -15.96 15.60 -26.25
C SER A 95 -16.91 14.45 -25.91
N PHE A 96 -17.45 14.46 -24.69
CA PHE A 96 -18.41 13.48 -24.21
C PHE A 96 -19.70 14.17 -23.80
N LYS A 97 -20.83 13.64 -24.29
CA LYS A 97 -22.16 14.19 -24.00
C LYS A 97 -22.58 14.03 -22.55
N HIS A 98 -22.06 13.01 -21.85
CA HIS A 98 -22.48 12.68 -20.50
C HIS A 98 -21.33 12.72 -19.48
N GLN A 99 -21.59 13.31 -18.32
CA GLN A 99 -20.64 13.43 -17.21
C GLN A 99 -20.08 12.09 -16.73
N TRP A 100 -20.94 11.06 -16.63
CA TRP A 100 -20.52 9.73 -16.16
C TRP A 100 -19.51 9.05 -17.09
N GLN A 101 -19.52 9.35 -18.40
CA GLN A 101 -18.53 8.80 -19.33
C GLN A 101 -17.14 9.34 -19.02
N ARG A 102 -17.08 10.63 -18.65
CA ARG A 102 -15.84 11.32 -18.37
C ARG A 102 -15.18 10.83 -17.10
N GLU A 103 -15.96 10.81 -16.03
CA GLU A 103 -15.54 10.27 -14.73
C GLU A 103 -15.22 8.79 -14.86
N GLY A 104 -16.00 8.05 -15.68
CA GLY A 104 -15.74 6.64 -15.98
C GLY A 104 -14.36 6.39 -16.55
N ILE A 105 -13.87 7.23 -17.47
CA ILE A 105 -12.52 7.10 -18.03
C ILE A 105 -11.43 7.40 -16.99
N SER A 106 -11.56 8.51 -16.25
CA SER A 106 -10.65 8.88 -15.16
C SER A 106 -10.55 7.76 -14.12
N LEU A 107 -11.71 7.29 -13.65
CA LEU A 107 -11.82 6.23 -12.65
C LEU A 107 -11.27 4.90 -13.17
N SER A 108 -11.54 4.56 -14.44
CA SER A 108 -11.02 3.33 -15.05
C SER A 108 -9.50 3.37 -15.16
N LEU A 109 -8.92 4.51 -15.53
CA LEU A 109 -7.47 4.68 -15.57
C LEU A 109 -6.86 4.56 -14.17
N ASN A 110 -7.43 5.25 -13.17
CA ASN A 110 -6.98 5.16 -11.78
C ASN A 110 -7.09 3.73 -11.21
N LEU A 111 -8.17 3.02 -11.52
CA LEU A 111 -8.37 1.63 -11.14
C LEU A 111 -7.34 0.72 -11.80
N LEU A 112 -7.07 0.89 -13.10
CA LEU A 112 -6.10 0.07 -13.82
C LEU A 112 -4.68 0.31 -13.31
N VAL A 113 -4.32 1.58 -13.03
CA VAL A 113 -3.05 1.91 -12.36
C VAL A 113 -2.96 1.28 -10.98
N ALA A 114 -4.06 1.30 -10.20
CA ALA A 114 -4.10 0.61 -8.91
C ALA A 114 -3.86 -0.89 -9.08
N LEU A 115 -4.59 -1.57 -9.96
CA LEU A 115 -4.41 -3.00 -10.22
C LEU A 115 -2.98 -3.35 -10.65
N CYS A 116 -2.38 -2.55 -11.54
CA CYS A 116 -1.01 -2.75 -12.03
C CYS A 116 0.02 -2.57 -10.92
N THR A 117 -0.12 -1.51 -10.11
CA THR A 117 0.80 -1.19 -9.01
C THR A 117 0.67 -2.16 -7.84
N GLU A 118 -0.53 -2.68 -7.57
CA GLU A 118 -0.75 -3.77 -6.61
C GLU A 118 -0.10 -5.08 -7.09
N ALA A 119 -0.25 -5.43 -8.36
CA ALA A 119 0.35 -6.64 -8.91
C ALA A 119 1.89 -6.59 -8.88
N THR A 120 2.50 -5.48 -9.33
CA THR A 120 3.97 -5.31 -9.26
C THR A 120 4.44 -5.24 -7.82
N GLY A 121 3.69 -4.57 -6.94
CA GLY A 121 3.98 -4.48 -5.51
C GLY A 121 3.93 -5.82 -4.80
N PHE A 122 2.98 -6.67 -5.15
CA PHE A 122 2.85 -8.03 -4.63
C PHE A 122 4.04 -8.90 -5.00
N VAL A 123 4.42 -8.93 -6.29
CA VAL A 123 5.59 -9.66 -6.77
C VAL A 123 6.84 -9.20 -6.05
N HIS A 124 7.10 -7.89 -6.02
CA HIS A 124 8.27 -7.34 -5.35
C HIS A 124 8.30 -7.65 -3.85
N ASN A 125 7.14 -7.65 -3.18
CA ASN A 125 7.08 -7.98 -1.75
C ASN A 125 7.45 -9.45 -1.50
N ILE A 126 7.00 -10.38 -2.34
CA ILE A 126 7.37 -11.78 -2.26
C ILE A 126 8.87 -11.96 -2.47
N THR A 127 9.45 -11.30 -3.46
CA THR A 127 10.88 -11.41 -3.78
C THR A 127 11.75 -10.79 -2.70
N LEU A 128 11.33 -9.63 -2.16
CA LEU A 128 11.98 -8.99 -1.03
C LEU A 128 11.96 -9.90 0.22
N ARG A 129 10.81 -10.54 0.49
CA ARG A 129 10.68 -11.49 1.59
C ARG A 129 11.61 -12.69 1.41
N ALA A 130 11.66 -13.27 0.20
CA ALA A 130 12.55 -14.37 -0.12
C ALA A 130 14.03 -13.97 0.05
N ALA A 131 14.43 -12.80 -0.44
CA ALA A 131 15.78 -12.27 -0.26
C ALA A 131 16.15 -12.07 1.23
N LEU A 132 15.24 -11.49 2.02
CA LEU A 132 15.44 -11.33 3.46
C LEU A 132 15.52 -12.67 4.20
N ALA A 133 14.80 -13.68 3.73
CA ALA A 133 14.84 -15.03 4.27
C ALA A 133 16.19 -15.69 4.00
N SER A 134 16.71 -15.60 2.76
CA SER A 134 18.05 -16.11 2.43
C SER A 134 19.16 -15.43 3.22
N GLU A 135 18.98 -14.16 3.60
CA GLU A 135 19.93 -13.41 4.44
C GLU A 135 19.77 -13.66 5.95
N ARG A 136 18.83 -14.52 6.38
CA ARG A 136 18.47 -14.71 7.81
C ARG A 136 18.05 -13.42 8.53
N ARG A 137 17.57 -12.42 7.79
CA ARG A 137 17.13 -11.11 8.32
C ARG A 137 15.60 -10.98 8.38
N LEU A 138 14.87 -12.01 7.98
CA LEU A 138 13.42 -12.07 8.03
C LEU A 138 12.92 -12.26 9.48
N LYS A 139 12.58 -11.16 10.16
CA LYS A 139 12.02 -11.22 11.53
C LYS A 139 10.52 -11.46 11.58
N PHE A 140 9.79 -10.99 10.57
CA PHE A 140 8.34 -11.09 10.49
C PHE A 140 7.90 -11.47 9.08
N ASN A 141 6.75 -12.12 8.97
CA ASN A 141 6.14 -12.49 7.70
C ASN A 141 5.85 -11.26 6.81
N THR A 142 5.13 -10.29 7.38
CA THR A 142 4.88 -9.00 6.74
C THR A 142 5.93 -7.99 7.21
N ASN A 143 6.89 -7.67 6.35
CA ASN A 143 7.82 -6.56 6.53
C ASN A 143 7.37 -5.33 5.75
N LEU A 144 7.65 -4.15 6.29
CA LEU A 144 7.32 -2.90 5.60
C LEU A 144 8.34 -2.69 4.49
N ARG A 145 7.89 -2.78 3.23
CA ARG A 145 8.72 -2.67 2.02
C ARG A 145 9.60 -1.42 1.98
N LEU A 146 9.17 -0.29 2.56
CA LEU A 146 9.97 0.93 2.62
C LEU A 146 11.06 0.93 3.71
N ILE A 147 10.93 0.07 4.73
CA ILE A 147 11.80 0.08 5.93
C ILE A 147 12.75 -1.13 5.95
N SER A 148 12.37 -2.21 5.27
CA SER A 148 13.16 -3.44 5.19
C SER A 148 13.78 -3.58 3.82
N ALA A 149 15.07 -3.85 3.77
CA ALA A 149 15.83 -4.02 2.54
C ALA A 149 16.84 -5.17 2.68
N ALA A 150 17.00 -5.93 1.60
CA ALA A 150 18.10 -6.87 1.45
C ALA A 150 19.44 -6.13 1.45
N SER A 151 20.52 -6.85 1.75
CA SER A 151 21.87 -6.33 1.71
C SER A 151 22.28 -5.97 0.27
N GLY A 152 23.10 -4.92 0.15
CA GLY A 152 23.54 -4.39 -1.14
C GLY A 152 22.74 -3.17 -1.59
N PHE A 153 23.47 -2.11 -1.96
CA PHE A 153 22.90 -0.82 -2.32
C PHE A 153 22.07 -0.89 -3.62
N PHE A 154 22.56 -1.63 -4.62
CA PHE A 154 21.94 -1.82 -5.94
C PHE A 154 21.24 -3.17 -6.12
N ASN A 155 21.03 -3.94 -5.04
CA ASN A 155 20.23 -5.14 -5.13
C ASN A 155 18.78 -4.76 -5.54
N PRO A 156 18.12 -5.48 -6.47
CA PRO A 156 16.71 -5.22 -6.80
C PRO A 156 15.77 -5.22 -5.58
N ASN A 157 16.14 -5.95 -4.52
CA ASN A 157 15.45 -6.00 -3.23
C ASN A 157 16.10 -5.09 -2.15
N GLY A 158 17.03 -4.23 -2.54
CA GLY A 158 17.76 -3.30 -1.69
C GLY A 158 17.03 -1.97 -1.45
N THR A 159 17.62 -1.12 -0.62
CA THR A 159 16.99 0.15 -0.17
C THR A 159 16.72 1.11 -1.32
N ILE A 160 17.65 1.25 -2.28
CA ILE A 160 17.44 2.16 -3.42
C ILE A 160 16.27 1.67 -4.26
N CYS A 161 16.25 0.41 -4.66
CA CYS A 161 15.17 -0.12 -5.48
C CYS A 161 13.81 -0.01 -4.77
N ASN A 162 13.76 -0.15 -3.44
CA ASN A 162 12.55 0.13 -2.66
C ASN A 162 12.14 1.61 -2.72
N ILE A 163 13.08 2.54 -2.58
CA ILE A 163 12.83 3.99 -2.70
C ILE A 163 12.38 4.34 -4.11
N VAL A 164 13.07 3.83 -5.14
CA VAL A 164 12.73 4.03 -6.54
C VAL A 164 11.33 3.49 -6.83
N MET A 165 11.00 2.28 -6.34
CA MET A 165 9.63 1.75 -6.47
C MET A 165 8.59 2.65 -5.82
N ALA A 166 8.88 3.23 -4.65
CA ALA A 166 7.97 4.17 -4.00
C ALA A 166 7.83 5.49 -4.79
N ILE A 167 8.91 6.01 -5.35
CA ILE A 167 8.88 7.22 -6.20
C ILE A 167 8.09 6.94 -7.48
N LEU A 168 8.36 5.82 -8.14
CA LEU A 168 7.63 5.43 -9.35
C LEU A 168 6.15 5.23 -9.07
N LEU A 169 5.79 4.71 -7.91
CA LEU A 169 4.41 4.57 -7.48
C LEU A 169 3.70 5.93 -7.39
N ILE A 170 4.35 6.92 -6.75
CA ILE A 170 3.83 8.30 -6.68
C ILE A 170 3.71 8.89 -8.08
N ILE A 171 4.73 8.73 -8.92
CA ILE A 171 4.73 9.22 -10.31
C ILE A 171 3.59 8.57 -11.10
N SER A 172 3.38 7.26 -11.04
CA SER A 172 2.28 6.59 -11.77
C SER A 172 0.93 7.19 -11.41
N TYR A 173 0.66 7.42 -10.12
CA TYR A 173 -0.61 8.00 -9.71
C TYR A 173 -0.74 9.49 -10.07
N SER A 174 0.34 10.27 -9.97
CA SER A 174 0.35 11.66 -10.44
C SER A 174 0.13 11.75 -11.95
N SER A 175 0.79 10.89 -12.72
CA SER A 175 0.64 10.80 -14.18
C SER A 175 -0.78 10.40 -14.57
N SER A 176 -1.43 9.48 -13.86
CA SER A 176 -2.84 9.10 -14.12
C SER A 176 -3.80 10.29 -13.99
N ILE A 177 -3.61 11.11 -12.96
CA ILE A 177 -4.39 12.34 -12.74
C ILE A 177 -4.14 13.35 -13.87
N LEU A 178 -2.86 13.62 -14.16
CA LEU A 178 -2.45 14.59 -15.19
C LEU A 178 -2.81 14.14 -16.62
N ALA A 179 -2.88 12.83 -16.86
CA ALA A 179 -3.27 12.26 -18.13
C ALA A 179 -4.76 12.47 -18.45
N THR A 180 -5.60 12.72 -17.44
CA THR A 180 -7.06 12.84 -17.61
C THR A 180 -7.56 14.14 -16.97
N LEU A 181 -7.20 15.28 -17.56
CA LEU A 181 -7.62 16.58 -17.06
C LEU A 181 -8.93 17.01 -17.72
N ALA A 182 -9.94 17.31 -16.91
CA ALA A 182 -11.19 17.90 -17.39
C ALA A 182 -11.03 19.43 -17.49
N VAL A 183 -11.32 19.99 -18.66
CA VAL A 183 -11.16 21.40 -18.96
C VAL A 183 -12.51 22.01 -19.31
N ASN A 184 -12.84 23.13 -18.67
CA ASN A 184 -13.89 24.01 -19.16
C ASN A 184 -13.32 24.86 -20.30
N MET A 185 -13.71 24.57 -21.53
CA MET A 185 -13.56 25.52 -22.62
C MET A 185 -14.67 26.56 -22.47
N GLU A 186 -14.32 27.76 -21.99
CA GLU A 186 -15.23 28.90 -22.08
C GLU A 186 -15.49 29.15 -23.57
N SER A 187 -16.73 28.92 -24.00
CA SER A 187 -17.16 29.30 -25.34
C SER A 187 -16.92 30.80 -25.48
N PRO A 188 -16.28 31.28 -26.56
CA PRO A 188 -16.16 32.72 -26.79
C PRO A 188 -17.56 33.31 -26.71
N ASP A 189 -17.67 34.41 -25.95
CA ASP A 189 -18.90 35.08 -25.62
C ASP A 189 -19.59 35.55 -26.91
N ASP A 190 -20.40 34.67 -27.51
CA ASP A 190 -21.31 34.99 -28.58
C ASP A 190 -22.31 35.95 -27.94
N GLY A 191 -22.05 37.27 -28.01
CA GLY A 191 -22.67 38.39 -27.27
C GLY A 191 -24.20 38.52 -27.31
N SER A 192 -24.87 37.41 -27.05
CA SER A 192 -26.29 37.12 -27.16
C SER A 192 -26.94 37.04 -25.78
N GLY A 193 -26.18 37.27 -24.70
CA GLY A 193 -26.67 37.32 -23.32
C GLY A 193 -27.26 35.99 -22.79
N ASN A 194 -27.29 34.95 -23.61
CA ASN A 194 -27.71 33.62 -23.22
C ASN A 194 -26.47 32.81 -22.84
N PRO A 195 -26.37 32.28 -21.60
CA PRO A 195 -25.25 31.42 -21.23
C PRO A 195 -25.30 30.17 -22.11
N ALA A 196 -24.39 30.08 -23.08
CA ALA A 196 -24.19 28.87 -23.85
C ALA A 196 -23.85 27.72 -22.87
N PRO A 197 -24.38 26.50 -23.08
CA PRO A 197 -24.02 25.37 -22.24
C PRO A 197 -22.51 25.18 -22.31
N SER A 198 -21.84 25.27 -21.17
CA SER A 198 -20.40 25.04 -21.08
C SER A 198 -20.12 23.58 -21.43
N ASP A 199 -19.65 23.32 -22.65
CA ASP A 199 -19.24 21.99 -23.06
C ASP A 199 -17.92 21.65 -22.34
N LEU A 200 -18.05 20.84 -21.29
CA LEU A 200 -16.90 20.34 -20.55
C LEU A 200 -16.28 19.15 -21.28
N GLU A 201 -15.03 19.33 -21.70
CA GLU A 201 -14.28 18.34 -22.47
C GLU A 201 -13.19 17.69 -21.62
N ILE A 202 -12.84 16.43 -21.92
CA ILE A 202 -11.66 15.79 -21.32
C ILE A 202 -10.47 15.99 -22.23
N CYS A 203 -9.39 16.50 -21.64
CA CYS A 203 -8.08 16.56 -22.25
C CYS A 203 -7.26 15.33 -21.83
N VAL A 204 -6.85 14.54 -22.83
CA VAL A 204 -5.85 13.48 -22.67
C VAL A 204 -4.50 14.00 -23.14
N SER A 205 -3.54 14.07 -22.23
CA SER A 205 -2.20 14.59 -22.53
C SER A 205 -1.20 13.47 -22.77
N ASP A 206 -0.35 13.66 -23.80
CA ASP A 206 0.72 12.75 -24.19
C ASP A 206 1.81 12.56 -23.12
N VAL A 207 2.37 13.63 -22.57
CA VAL A 207 3.50 13.59 -21.64
C VAL A 207 3.16 12.77 -20.40
N PRO A 208 2.03 13.00 -19.71
CA PRO A 208 1.64 12.16 -18.59
C PRO A 208 1.39 10.71 -18.95
N LEU A 209 0.86 10.43 -20.14
CA LEU A 209 0.61 9.07 -20.58
C LEU A 209 1.92 8.31 -20.86
N ILE A 210 2.93 8.96 -21.45
CA ILE A 210 4.27 8.39 -21.66
C ILE A 210 4.98 8.16 -20.32
N VAL A 211 4.93 9.13 -19.40
CA VAL A 211 5.54 8.99 -18.06
C VAL A 211 4.83 7.89 -17.26
N LEU A 212 3.51 7.80 -17.35
CA LEU A 212 2.73 6.71 -16.74
C LEU A 212 3.23 5.36 -17.22
N GLY A 213 3.27 5.14 -18.53
CA GLY A 213 3.72 3.87 -19.09
C GLY A 213 5.16 3.53 -18.73
N THR A 214 6.06 4.52 -18.79
CA THR A 214 7.48 4.34 -18.40
C THR A 214 7.61 3.95 -16.92
N SER A 215 6.85 4.60 -16.04
CA SER A 215 6.88 4.32 -14.60
C SER A 215 6.39 2.90 -14.28
N LEU A 216 5.32 2.44 -14.93
CA LEU A 216 4.77 1.10 -14.78
C LEU A 216 5.72 0.02 -15.32
N LEU A 217 6.36 0.27 -16.46
CA LEU A 217 7.35 -0.65 -17.02
C LEU A 217 8.57 -0.75 -16.11
N LEU A 218 9.09 0.37 -15.60
CA LEU A 218 10.23 0.33 -14.68
C LEU A 218 9.90 -0.39 -13.37
N GLN A 219 8.67 -0.22 -12.87
CA GLN A 219 8.19 -1.01 -11.73
C GLN A 219 8.15 -2.51 -12.01
N ALA A 220 7.64 -2.91 -13.19
CA ALA A 220 7.60 -4.30 -13.61
C ALA A 220 9.02 -4.88 -13.78
N ILE A 221 9.95 -4.11 -14.37
CA ILE A 221 11.35 -4.50 -14.53
C ILE A 221 11.99 -4.75 -13.16
N ILE A 222 11.83 -3.84 -12.19
CA ILE A 222 12.36 -4.02 -10.84
C ILE A 222 11.78 -5.27 -10.18
N ALA A 223 10.47 -5.50 -10.30
CA ALA A 223 9.81 -6.68 -9.75
C ALA A 223 10.32 -8.00 -10.39
N VAL A 224 10.53 -8.02 -11.70
CA VAL A 224 11.06 -9.18 -12.44
C VAL A 224 12.53 -9.42 -12.09
N MET A 225 13.37 -8.37 -12.01
CA MET A 225 14.75 -8.49 -11.55
C MET A 225 14.82 -9.03 -10.11
N GLY A 226 13.93 -8.55 -9.23
CA GLY A 226 13.76 -9.10 -7.88
C GLY A 226 13.45 -10.59 -7.90
N MET A 227 12.58 -11.03 -8.81
CA MET A 227 12.21 -12.44 -8.97
C MET A 227 13.35 -13.31 -9.47
N TRP A 228 14.20 -12.79 -10.35
CA TRP A 228 15.39 -13.51 -10.83
C TRP A 228 16.51 -13.58 -9.79
N SER A 229 16.60 -12.55 -8.94
CA SER A 229 17.65 -12.46 -7.92
C SER A 229 17.40 -13.29 -6.66
N ALA A 230 16.14 -13.61 -6.36
CA ALA A 230 15.75 -14.23 -5.09
C ALA A 230 15.10 -15.60 -5.32
N ASP A 231 15.52 -16.60 -4.53
CA ASP A 231 14.92 -17.92 -4.57
C ASP A 231 13.57 -17.92 -3.83
N VAL A 232 12.49 -17.78 -4.59
CA VAL A 232 11.13 -17.68 -4.04
C VAL A 232 10.63 -19.06 -3.60
N LEU A 233 10.77 -19.35 -2.31
CA LEU A 233 10.35 -20.61 -1.69
C LEU A 233 8.84 -20.87 -1.80
N THR A 234 8.01 -19.85 -1.57
CA THR A 234 6.56 -19.94 -1.70
C THR A 234 5.94 -18.61 -2.13
N TRP A 235 4.90 -18.71 -2.97
CA TRP A 235 4.06 -17.59 -3.40
C TRP A 235 2.84 -17.41 -2.50
N SER A 236 2.69 -18.24 -1.46
CA SER A 236 1.63 -18.07 -0.47
C SER A 236 1.84 -16.78 0.32
N SER A 237 0.71 -16.17 0.70
CA SER A 237 0.66 -15.05 1.66
C SER A 237 0.25 -15.51 3.06
N SER A 238 0.11 -16.81 3.27
CA SER A 238 -0.17 -17.41 4.57
C SER A 238 1.11 -17.44 5.41
N PRO A 239 1.08 -16.92 6.65
CA PRO A 239 2.24 -17.00 7.52
C PRO A 239 2.64 -18.45 7.83
N PHE A 240 1.69 -19.40 7.82
CA PHE A 240 1.98 -20.82 8.08
C PHE A 240 2.76 -21.47 6.94
N ASP A 241 2.34 -21.29 5.69
CA ASP A 241 3.04 -21.86 4.53
C ASP A 241 4.46 -21.32 4.43
N ILE A 242 4.65 -20.06 4.79
CA ILE A 242 5.95 -19.40 4.77
C ILE A 242 6.83 -19.95 5.90
N THR A 243 6.32 -20.04 7.13
CA THR A 243 7.07 -20.65 8.24
C THR A 243 7.43 -22.10 7.92
N ALA A 244 6.50 -22.89 7.36
CA ALA A 244 6.75 -24.27 6.96
C ALA A 244 7.81 -24.35 5.85
N ALA A 245 7.74 -23.50 4.83
CA ALA A 245 8.77 -23.42 3.80
C ALA A 245 10.15 -23.08 4.38
N LEU A 246 10.23 -22.11 5.29
CA LEU A 246 11.49 -21.68 5.92
C LEU A 246 12.10 -22.77 6.80
N VAL A 247 11.27 -23.52 7.55
CA VAL A 247 11.72 -24.67 8.36
C VAL A 247 12.20 -25.80 7.45
N HIS A 248 11.46 -26.11 6.38
CA HIS A 248 11.83 -27.15 5.42
C HIS A 248 13.17 -26.87 4.73
N HIS A 249 13.45 -25.60 4.42
CA HIS A 249 14.72 -25.18 3.81
C HIS A 249 15.82 -24.84 4.83
N ALA A 250 15.66 -25.21 6.10
CA ALA A 250 16.63 -24.95 7.18
C ALA A 250 17.05 -23.46 7.30
N GLN A 251 16.16 -22.54 6.93
CA GLN A 251 16.36 -21.09 7.10
C GLN A 251 15.86 -20.61 8.46
N VAL A 252 14.99 -21.39 9.10
CA VAL A 252 14.53 -21.18 10.48
C VAL A 252 14.83 -22.45 11.26
N GLU A 253 15.67 -22.33 12.28
CA GLU A 253 16.02 -23.43 13.17
C GLU A 253 15.12 -23.43 14.41
N HIS A 254 14.68 -24.61 14.82
CA HIS A 254 13.97 -24.77 16.08
C HIS A 254 14.94 -24.52 17.23
N VAL A 255 14.66 -23.50 18.04
CA VAL A 255 15.41 -23.24 19.27
C VAL A 255 14.69 -23.94 20.43
N PRO A 256 15.30 -24.97 21.05
CA PRO A 256 14.67 -25.67 22.16
C PRO A 256 14.35 -24.70 23.31
N MET A 257 13.30 -25.00 24.07
CA MET A 257 12.86 -24.23 25.24
C MET A 257 12.36 -22.80 24.96
N ARG A 258 12.11 -22.43 23.69
CA ARG A 258 11.56 -21.10 23.31
C ARG A 258 10.14 -21.14 22.73
N CYS A 259 9.43 -22.25 22.82
CA CYS A 259 8.10 -22.43 22.21
C CYS A 259 7.02 -21.44 22.69
N MET A 260 7.20 -20.85 23.88
CA MET A 260 6.29 -19.87 24.48
C MET A 260 6.86 -18.45 24.55
N CYS A 261 8.06 -18.24 24.02
CA CYS A 261 8.73 -16.94 24.02
C CYS A 261 8.23 -16.09 22.85
N GLY A 262 8.03 -14.79 23.10
CA GLY A 262 7.75 -13.83 22.04
C GLY A 262 8.96 -13.63 21.13
N VAL A 263 8.72 -13.18 19.89
CA VAL A 263 9.78 -12.80 18.94
C VAL A 263 10.64 -11.64 19.47
N ASP A 264 10.08 -10.85 20.39
CA ASP A 264 10.72 -9.74 21.10
C ASP A 264 11.61 -10.19 22.27
N ALA A 265 11.54 -11.45 22.71
CA ALA A 265 12.46 -11.98 23.71
C ALA A 265 13.85 -12.07 23.06
N GLN A 266 14.70 -11.09 23.41
CA GLN A 266 16.04 -10.89 22.89
C GLN A 266 16.85 -12.19 23.03
N GLU A 267 17.68 -12.52 22.03
CA GLU A 267 18.57 -13.71 22.09
C GLU A 267 19.45 -13.76 23.35
N GLN A 268 19.59 -12.63 24.05
CA GLN A 268 20.34 -12.49 25.30
C GLN A 268 19.65 -13.07 26.54
N ASP A 269 18.33 -13.33 26.54
CA ASP A 269 17.64 -13.88 27.73
C ASP A 269 17.90 -15.38 27.97
N GLY A 270 18.71 -16.02 27.12
CA GLY A 270 19.06 -17.43 27.23
C GLY A 270 17.87 -18.37 26.91
N PRO A 271 18.13 -19.69 26.82
CA PRO A 271 17.12 -20.69 26.48
C PRO A 271 16.23 -21.07 27.67
N ALA A 272 15.85 -20.11 28.51
CA ALA A 272 14.99 -20.38 29.66
C ALA A 272 13.52 -20.51 29.21
N PRO A 273 12.81 -21.57 29.62
CA PRO A 273 11.38 -21.70 29.34
C PRO A 273 10.62 -20.56 30.03
N ALA A 274 10.03 -19.67 29.24
CA ALA A 274 9.18 -18.61 29.74
C ALA A 274 7.71 -19.08 29.79
N PRO A 275 6.95 -18.74 30.84
CA PRO A 275 5.51 -18.98 30.85
C PRO A 275 4.82 -18.17 29.74
N ALA A 276 3.76 -18.72 29.16
CA ALA A 276 2.94 -18.00 28.19
C ALA A 276 2.45 -16.67 28.78
N ARG A 277 2.67 -15.57 28.05
CA ARG A 277 2.17 -14.26 28.47
C ARG A 277 0.63 -14.29 28.51
N ARG A 278 0.04 -13.86 29.63
CA ARG A 278 -1.43 -13.78 29.80
C ARG A 278 -2.09 -12.85 28.78
N LYS A 279 -1.37 -11.84 28.29
CA LYS A 279 -1.84 -10.88 27.30
C LYS A 279 -0.75 -10.65 26.27
N GLN A 280 -1.07 -10.85 25.00
CA GLN A 280 -0.18 -10.49 23.90
C GLN A 280 -0.09 -8.96 23.79
N PRO A 281 1.10 -8.38 23.63
CA PRO A 281 1.23 -6.95 23.36
C PRO A 281 0.50 -6.59 22.06
N SER A 282 -0.05 -5.39 21.99
CA SER A 282 -0.65 -4.89 20.75
C SER A 282 0.41 -4.78 19.65
N ALA A 283 0.01 -4.83 18.38
CA ALA A 283 0.91 -4.63 17.25
C ALA A 283 1.73 -3.33 17.33
N TRP A 284 1.14 -2.27 17.94
CA TRP A 284 1.82 -1.00 18.20
C TRP A 284 3.01 -1.16 19.17
N THR A 285 2.83 -1.89 20.27
CA THR A 285 3.89 -2.11 21.27
C THR A 285 4.91 -3.14 20.78
N ALA A 286 4.45 -4.17 20.07
CA ALA A 286 5.29 -5.26 19.59
C ALA A 286 6.19 -4.86 18.41
N ARG A 287 5.77 -3.86 17.60
CA ARG A 287 6.48 -3.50 16.36
C ARG A 287 6.71 -1.99 16.26
N PRO A 288 7.96 -1.51 16.41
CA PRO A 288 8.28 -0.08 16.29
C PRO A 288 7.98 0.47 14.90
N SER A 289 7.95 -0.40 13.89
CA SER A 289 7.67 -0.04 12.51
C SER A 289 6.18 0.26 12.26
N VAL A 290 5.27 -0.47 12.92
CA VAL A 290 3.82 -0.15 12.93
C VAL A 290 3.59 1.21 13.59
N ARG A 291 4.29 1.49 14.70
CA ARG A 291 4.24 2.81 15.35
C ARG A 291 4.66 3.94 14.42
N LYS A 292 5.78 3.78 13.70
CA LYS A 292 6.23 4.77 12.70
C LYS A 292 5.16 5.04 11.63
N VAL A 293 4.55 3.97 11.10
CA VAL A 293 3.48 4.08 10.10
C VAL A 293 2.29 4.85 10.65
N VAL A 294 1.79 4.49 11.82
CA VAL A 294 0.60 5.14 12.38
C VAL A 294 0.88 6.60 12.74
N VAL A 295 2.08 6.94 13.24
CA VAL A 295 2.50 8.34 13.43
C VAL A 295 2.52 9.09 12.09
N MET A 296 3.06 8.47 11.02
CA MET A 296 3.06 9.05 9.68
C MET A 296 1.64 9.30 9.15
N LEU A 297 0.69 8.40 9.42
CA LEU A 297 -0.72 8.58 9.07
C LEU A 297 -1.33 9.78 9.81
N TRP A 298 -1.04 9.95 11.10
CA TRP A 298 -1.51 11.11 11.86
C TRP A 298 -0.91 12.42 11.37
N VAL A 299 0.38 12.43 11.05
CA VAL A 299 1.03 13.60 10.43
C VAL A 299 0.35 13.93 9.11
N LEU A 300 0.03 12.93 8.28
CA LEU A 300 -0.71 13.16 7.04
C LEU A 300 -2.07 13.80 7.29
N VAL A 301 -2.85 13.34 8.27
CA VAL A 301 -4.14 13.93 8.61
C VAL A 301 -3.98 15.44 8.92
N VAL A 302 -2.98 15.79 9.73
CA VAL A 302 -2.67 17.20 10.05
C VAL A 302 -2.25 17.97 8.79
N THR A 303 -1.43 17.38 7.93
CA THR A 303 -1.03 17.99 6.65
C THR A 303 -2.22 18.21 5.72
N CYS A 304 -3.15 17.25 5.62
CA CYS A 304 -4.36 17.38 4.81
C CYS A 304 -5.29 18.47 5.35
N LEU A 305 -5.44 18.58 6.68
CA LEU A 305 -6.18 19.67 7.31
C LEU A 305 -5.54 21.03 7.01
N GLY A 306 -4.21 21.13 7.16
CA GLY A 306 -3.46 22.33 6.80
C GLY A 306 -3.63 22.71 5.32
N TRP A 307 -3.59 21.72 4.42
CA TRP A 307 -3.85 21.95 2.99
C TRP A 307 -5.27 22.45 2.74
N GLY A 308 -6.28 21.88 3.40
CA GLY A 308 -7.66 22.37 3.33
C GLY A 308 -7.78 23.84 3.73
N LEU A 309 -7.07 24.27 4.79
CA LEU A 309 -7.04 25.68 5.19
C LEU A 309 -6.36 26.58 4.15
N VAL A 310 -5.28 26.12 3.51
CA VAL A 310 -4.64 26.84 2.40
C VAL A 310 -5.62 27.00 1.25
N VAL A 311 -6.34 25.95 0.88
CA VAL A 311 -7.37 26.01 -0.18
C VAL A 311 -8.46 27.03 0.16
N VAL A 312 -8.98 27.01 1.39
CA VAL A 312 -9.99 28.00 1.85
C VAL A 312 -9.45 29.42 1.73
N HIS A 313 -8.21 29.66 2.16
CA HIS A 313 -7.57 30.96 2.08
C HIS A 313 -7.42 31.44 0.64
N LEU A 314 -6.95 30.57 -0.26
CA LEU A 314 -6.80 30.87 -1.69
C LEU A 314 -8.14 31.14 -2.37
N THR A 315 -9.23 30.51 -1.92
CA THR A 315 -10.59 30.80 -2.39
C THR A 315 -11.23 32.07 -1.81
N GLY A 316 -10.44 32.96 -1.19
CA GLY A 316 -10.96 34.19 -0.58
C GLY A 316 -11.79 33.94 0.68
N GLY A 317 -11.55 32.82 1.37
CA GLY A 317 -12.27 32.46 2.60
C GLY A 317 -13.61 31.75 2.38
N ASP A 318 -14.00 31.45 1.13
CA ASP A 318 -15.26 30.75 0.84
C ASP A 318 -15.15 29.24 1.14
N MET A 319 -15.54 28.88 2.37
CA MET A 319 -15.54 27.49 2.83
C MET A 319 -16.49 26.59 2.03
N SER A 320 -17.58 27.13 1.49
CA SER A 320 -18.54 26.37 0.68
C SER A 320 -17.89 25.94 -0.65
N ARG A 321 -17.23 26.90 -1.32
CA ARG A 321 -16.47 26.61 -2.55
C ARG A 321 -15.33 25.65 -2.29
N ALA A 322 -14.58 25.83 -1.19
CA ALA A 322 -13.50 24.92 -0.81
C ALA A 322 -14.02 23.49 -0.57
N ILE A 323 -15.08 23.30 0.22
CA ILE A 323 -15.66 21.97 0.48
C ILE A 323 -16.22 21.35 -0.81
N SER A 324 -16.88 22.15 -1.66
CA SER A 324 -17.44 21.66 -2.92
C SER A 324 -16.38 21.10 -3.89
N SER A 325 -15.13 21.57 -3.79
CA SER A 325 -14.02 21.05 -4.59
C SER A 325 -13.48 19.69 -4.14
N TRP A 326 -13.83 19.24 -2.93
CA TRP A 326 -13.47 17.91 -2.41
C TRP A 326 -14.56 16.86 -2.65
N SER A 327 -15.59 17.21 -3.42
CA SER A 327 -16.70 16.32 -3.72
C SER A 327 -16.28 15.16 -4.63
N PHE A 328 -16.91 14.00 -4.40
CA PHE A 328 -16.73 12.82 -5.25
C PHE A 328 -17.36 13.04 -6.63
N PHE A 329 -18.53 13.70 -6.67
CA PHE A 329 -19.19 14.11 -7.89
C PHE A 329 -18.82 15.56 -8.21
N PRO A 330 -18.00 15.82 -9.24
CA PRO A 330 -17.58 17.17 -9.56
C PRO A 330 -18.79 18.04 -9.94
N GLY A 331 -18.86 19.23 -9.35
CA GLY A 331 -19.77 20.28 -9.77
C GLY A 331 -19.12 21.16 -10.86
N SER A 332 -19.89 22.08 -11.43
CA SER A 332 -19.36 23.07 -12.41
C SER A 332 -18.19 23.90 -11.88
N GLN A 333 -18.11 24.07 -10.56
CA GLN A 333 -17.03 24.77 -9.86
C GLN A 333 -15.74 23.92 -9.71
N SER A 334 -15.81 22.60 -9.88
CA SER A 334 -14.72 21.65 -9.61
C SER A 334 -13.75 21.45 -10.79
N TYR A 335 -14.06 22.00 -11.96
CA TYR A 335 -13.28 21.77 -13.18
C TYR A 335 -12.17 22.79 -13.38
N VAL A 336 -11.02 22.41 -13.95
CA VAL A 336 -9.93 23.37 -14.20
C VAL A 336 -10.37 24.36 -15.29
N LYS A 337 -10.14 25.67 -15.08
CA LYS A 337 -10.00 26.60 -16.21
C LYS A 337 -8.62 26.28 -16.77
N ALA A 338 -8.57 25.65 -17.96
CA ALA A 338 -7.42 24.91 -18.51
C ALA A 338 -6.07 25.37 -17.93
N TYR A 339 -5.24 24.42 -17.43
CA TYR A 339 -3.83 24.74 -17.17
C TYR A 339 -3.30 25.42 -18.42
N ASN A 340 -3.03 26.72 -18.31
CA ASN A 340 -2.58 27.49 -19.46
C ASN A 340 -1.09 27.19 -19.59
N ILE A 341 -0.77 26.00 -20.09
CA ILE A 341 0.60 25.58 -20.30
C ILE A 341 1.06 26.40 -21.51
N PRO A 342 1.97 27.38 -21.35
CA PRO A 342 2.40 28.22 -22.45
C PRO A 342 3.40 27.41 -23.29
N LEU A 343 2.89 26.50 -24.10
CA LEU A 343 3.68 25.51 -24.85
C LEU A 343 4.45 26.12 -26.02
N TYR A 344 4.10 27.34 -26.41
CA TYR A 344 4.86 28.15 -27.37
C TYR A 344 6.13 28.76 -26.77
N THR A 345 6.31 28.69 -25.45
CA THR A 345 7.54 29.14 -24.80
C THR A 345 8.50 27.95 -24.64
N GLY A 346 9.80 28.17 -24.85
CA GLY A 346 10.84 27.13 -24.64
C GLY A 346 10.93 26.58 -23.20
N PHE A 347 10.05 27.03 -22.31
CA PHE A 347 9.94 26.62 -20.90
C PHE A 347 8.84 25.59 -20.65
N ALA A 348 8.20 25.03 -21.68
CA ALA A 348 7.17 23.99 -21.55
C ALA A 348 7.54 22.84 -20.58
N TRP A 349 8.78 22.33 -20.65
CA TRP A 349 9.26 21.26 -19.79
C TRP A 349 9.31 21.67 -18.31
N PHE A 350 9.62 22.93 -18.01
CA PHE A 350 9.69 23.47 -16.65
C PHE A 350 8.29 23.47 -16.00
N TYR A 351 7.25 23.87 -16.77
CA TYR A 351 5.87 23.80 -16.29
C TYR A 351 5.43 22.36 -16.00
N TRP A 352 5.78 21.41 -16.87
CA TRP A 352 5.51 19.99 -16.61
C TRP A 352 6.18 19.50 -15.32
N VAL A 353 7.45 19.86 -15.09
CA VAL A 353 8.16 19.52 -13.85
C VAL A 353 7.44 20.13 -12.63
N LEU A 354 7.01 21.39 -12.71
CA LEU A 354 6.26 22.03 -11.63
C LEU A 354 4.91 21.34 -11.37
N TYR A 355 4.17 20.95 -12.41
CA TYR A 355 2.91 20.23 -12.25
C TYR A 355 3.11 18.85 -11.64
N TYR A 356 4.14 18.12 -12.06
CA TYR A 356 4.51 16.85 -11.45
C TYR A 356 4.91 17.02 -10.00
N LEU A 357 5.72 18.03 -9.69
CA LEU A 357 6.15 18.30 -8.32
C LEU A 357 4.94 18.64 -7.44
N ASN A 358 4.05 19.53 -7.90
CA ASN A 358 2.84 19.90 -7.17
C ASN A 358 1.92 18.68 -6.96
N THR A 359 1.64 17.92 -8.02
CA THR A 359 0.79 16.73 -7.94
C THR A 359 1.42 15.68 -7.05
N ALA A 360 2.74 15.44 -7.13
CA ALA A 360 3.44 14.50 -6.27
C ALA A 360 3.49 14.94 -4.80
N LEU A 361 3.61 16.24 -4.51
CA LEU A 361 3.56 16.76 -3.14
C LEU A 361 2.19 16.54 -2.49
N VAL A 362 1.11 16.65 -3.27
CA VAL A 362 -0.25 16.42 -2.75
C VAL A 362 -0.61 14.93 -2.73
N GLN A 363 -0.35 14.22 -3.82
CA GLN A 363 -0.74 12.82 -4.02
C GLN A 363 0.21 11.82 -3.37
N GLY A 364 1.48 12.18 -3.24
CA GLY A 364 2.53 11.31 -2.70
C GLY A 364 2.25 10.88 -1.26
N PRO A 365 1.99 11.82 -0.33
CA PRO A 365 1.67 11.48 1.05
C PRO A 365 0.44 10.58 1.17
N LEU A 366 -0.64 10.85 0.42
CA LEU A 366 -1.84 10.00 0.37
C LEU A 366 -1.51 8.60 -0.14
N THR A 367 -0.75 8.50 -1.22
CA THR A 367 -0.31 7.23 -1.81
C THR A 367 0.46 6.41 -0.78
N LEU A 368 1.48 7.00 -0.14
CA LEU A 368 2.28 6.33 0.88
C LEU A 368 1.43 5.90 2.08
N ALA A 369 0.51 6.74 2.55
CA ALA A 369 -0.38 6.41 3.65
C ALA A 369 -1.30 5.23 3.35
N LEU A 370 -1.89 5.17 2.16
CA LEU A 370 -2.74 4.06 1.73
C LEU A 370 -1.97 2.75 1.68
N HIS A 371 -0.76 2.75 1.10
CA HIS A 371 0.10 1.56 1.06
C HIS A 371 0.62 1.17 2.45
N CYS A 372 0.94 2.14 3.30
CA CYS A 372 1.33 1.86 4.69
C CYS A 372 0.17 1.28 5.52
N SER A 373 -1.05 1.76 5.31
CA SER A 373 -2.26 1.23 5.96
C SER A 373 -2.54 -0.21 5.55
N GLU A 374 -2.33 -0.54 4.28
CA GLU A 374 -2.40 -1.91 3.79
C GLU A 374 -1.39 -2.83 4.47
N LEU A 375 -0.15 -2.36 4.64
CA LEU A 375 0.87 -3.15 5.34
C LEU A 375 0.47 -3.39 6.80
N VAL A 376 -0.10 -2.40 7.49
CA VAL A 376 -0.64 -2.58 8.86
C VAL A 376 -1.80 -3.57 8.86
N SER A 377 -2.71 -3.51 7.89
CA SER A 377 -3.80 -4.48 7.72
C SER A 377 -3.26 -5.91 7.57
N ASN A 378 -2.22 -6.10 6.75
CA ASN A 378 -1.56 -7.39 6.58
C ASN A 378 -0.90 -7.90 7.86
N VAL A 379 -0.28 -7.02 8.66
CA VAL A 379 0.25 -7.39 9.98
C VAL A 379 -0.85 -7.86 10.93
N ILE A 380 -1.98 -7.13 10.99
CA ILE A 380 -3.13 -7.49 11.83
C ILE A 380 -3.75 -8.81 11.36
N ARG A 381 -3.84 -9.02 10.03
CA ARG A 381 -4.30 -10.27 9.43
C ARG A 381 -3.41 -11.44 9.84
N ASP A 382 -2.10 -11.30 9.69
CA ASP A 382 -1.14 -12.34 10.08
C ASP A 382 -1.28 -12.69 11.57
N GLU A 383 -1.37 -11.68 12.43
CA GLU A 383 -1.56 -11.88 13.88
C GLU A 383 -2.87 -12.61 14.19
N ASN A 384 -3.97 -12.23 13.54
CA ASN A 384 -5.26 -12.91 13.71
C ASN A 384 -5.21 -14.36 13.23
N VAL A 385 -4.47 -14.65 12.17
CA VAL A 385 -4.26 -16.02 11.66
C VAL A 385 -3.50 -16.87 12.69
N TRP A 386 -2.44 -16.33 13.29
CA TRP A 386 -1.72 -17.00 14.39
C TRP A 386 -2.60 -17.21 15.63
N ARG A 387 -3.40 -16.21 16.02
CA ARG A 387 -4.33 -16.32 17.17
C ARG A 387 -5.42 -17.38 16.95
N ARG A 388 -5.87 -17.57 15.71
CA ARG A 388 -6.83 -18.63 15.39
C ARG A 388 -6.22 -20.02 15.48
N ALA A 389 -4.95 -20.17 15.09
CA ALA A 389 -4.25 -21.46 15.21
C ALA A 389 -4.10 -21.93 16.65
N THR A 390 -3.94 -21.02 17.60
CA THR A 390 -3.87 -21.37 19.04
C THR A 390 -5.24 -21.63 19.67
N GLY A 391 -6.34 -21.39 18.93
CA GLY A 391 -7.69 -21.67 19.39
C GLY A 391 -8.08 -23.14 19.25
N LYS A 392 -9.18 -23.54 19.91
CA LYS A 392 -9.70 -24.92 19.92
C LYS A 392 -9.98 -25.49 18.52
N SER A 393 -10.29 -24.63 17.55
CA SER A 393 -10.60 -25.01 16.18
C SER A 393 -9.38 -25.15 15.27
N GLY A 394 -8.19 -24.73 15.73
CA GLY A 394 -7.03 -24.51 14.88
C GLY A 394 -7.25 -23.45 13.79
N ALA A 395 -6.25 -23.28 12.93
CA ALA A 395 -6.34 -22.41 11.77
C ALA A 395 -6.73 -23.19 10.52
N ARG A 396 -7.76 -22.73 9.82
CA ARG A 396 -8.06 -23.22 8.47
C ARG A 396 -7.05 -22.60 7.49
N LEU A 397 -6.23 -23.43 6.86
CA LEU A 397 -5.41 -23.01 5.73
C LEU A 397 -6.33 -22.79 4.52
N SER A 398 -6.57 -21.53 4.17
CA SER A 398 -7.20 -21.19 2.90
C SER A 398 -6.11 -21.14 1.82
N THR A 399 -6.18 -22.06 0.86
CA THR A 399 -5.27 -22.11 -0.29
C THR A 399 -5.60 -21.06 -1.36
N ASN A 400 -6.82 -20.50 -1.34
CA ASN A 400 -7.22 -19.51 -2.34
C ASN A 400 -6.78 -18.09 -1.92
N PRO A 401 -5.86 -17.45 -2.67
CA PRO A 401 -5.34 -16.12 -2.32
C PRO A 401 -6.41 -15.03 -2.37
N LEU A 402 -7.37 -15.13 -3.28
CA LEU A 402 -8.44 -14.13 -3.42
C LEU A 402 -9.37 -14.16 -2.21
N VAL A 403 -9.67 -15.35 -1.69
CA VAL A 403 -10.48 -15.50 -0.48
C VAL A 403 -9.76 -14.93 0.73
N VAL A 404 -8.43 -15.07 0.80
CA VAL A 404 -7.63 -14.50 1.90
C VAL A 404 -7.59 -12.97 1.85
N VAL A 405 -7.48 -12.39 0.65
CA VAL A 405 -7.46 -10.94 0.46
C VAL A 405 -8.86 -10.33 0.66
N LEU A 406 -9.87 -10.86 -0.02
CA LEU A 406 -11.25 -10.35 0.02
C LEU A 406 -12.02 -10.76 1.28
N GLY A 407 -11.59 -11.81 1.97
CA GLY A 407 -12.22 -12.26 3.22
C GLY A 407 -11.92 -11.36 4.43
N SER A 408 -10.99 -10.41 4.30
CA SER A 408 -10.72 -9.41 5.33
C SER A 408 -11.48 -8.12 5.01
N PRO A 409 -12.44 -7.70 5.85
CA PRO A 409 -13.18 -6.46 5.61
C PRO A 409 -12.27 -5.23 5.56
N LEU A 410 -11.13 -5.27 6.26
CA LEU A 410 -10.15 -4.19 6.25
C LEU A 410 -9.43 -4.07 4.89
N ASN A 411 -9.11 -5.20 4.26
CA ASN A 411 -8.49 -5.21 2.93
C ASN A 411 -9.47 -4.77 1.86
N VAL A 412 -10.73 -5.21 1.95
CA VAL A 412 -11.79 -4.76 1.02
C VAL A 412 -12.03 -3.26 1.17
N ALA A 413 -12.14 -2.76 2.41
CA ALA A 413 -12.29 -1.34 2.68
C ALA A 413 -11.12 -0.53 2.10
N LEU A 414 -9.88 -0.99 2.27
CA LEU A 414 -8.70 -0.32 1.69
C LEU A 414 -8.66 -0.39 0.16
N LEU A 415 -9.04 -1.52 -0.43
CA LEU A 415 -9.12 -1.68 -1.88
C LEU A 415 -10.13 -0.72 -2.51
N CYS A 416 -11.29 -0.52 -1.86
CA CYS A 416 -12.29 0.45 -2.28
C CYS A 416 -11.88 1.90 -1.98
N ALA A 417 -11.23 2.15 -0.82
CA ALA A 417 -10.83 3.50 -0.42
C ALA A 417 -9.74 4.08 -1.33
N LYS A 418 -8.84 3.25 -1.88
CA LYS A 418 -7.77 3.70 -2.78
C LYS A 418 -8.28 4.52 -3.98
N PRO A 419 -9.13 3.99 -4.87
CA PRO A 419 -9.63 4.77 -6.01
C PRO A 419 -10.48 5.95 -5.56
N LEU A 420 -11.32 5.79 -4.53
CA LEU A 420 -12.23 6.83 -4.04
C LEU A 420 -11.46 8.05 -3.50
N LEU A 421 -10.51 7.83 -2.60
CA LEU A 421 -9.72 8.91 -2.00
C LEU A 421 -8.86 9.62 -3.05
N ARG A 422 -8.34 8.89 -4.04
CA ARG A 422 -7.57 9.47 -5.14
C ARG A 422 -8.42 10.38 -6.02
N GLU A 423 -9.67 10.00 -6.30
CA GLU A 423 -10.57 10.84 -7.08
C GLU A 423 -10.96 12.12 -6.31
N CYS A 424 -11.27 12.00 -5.01
CA CYS A 424 -11.54 13.18 -4.18
C CYS A 424 -10.35 14.14 -4.13
N PHE A 425 -9.13 13.61 -4.00
CA PHE A 425 -7.90 14.43 -3.97
C PHE A 425 -7.58 15.06 -5.32
N LYS A 426 -7.85 14.37 -6.44
CA LYS A 426 -7.73 14.95 -7.78
C LYS A 426 -8.54 16.24 -7.91
N HIS A 427 -9.80 16.23 -7.48
CA HIS A 427 -10.65 17.42 -7.52
C HIS A 427 -10.14 18.54 -6.59
N ALA A 428 -9.62 18.19 -5.41
CA ALA A 428 -9.07 19.17 -4.46
C ALA A 428 -7.79 19.86 -4.98
N SER A 429 -6.88 19.11 -5.62
CA SER A 429 -5.64 19.65 -6.19
C SER A 429 -5.91 20.63 -7.35
N ILE A 430 -6.95 20.36 -8.12
CA ILE A 430 -7.37 21.15 -9.28
C ILE A 430 -7.80 22.57 -8.89
N LEU A 431 -8.47 22.74 -7.74
CA LEU A 431 -8.94 24.05 -7.29
C LEU A 431 -7.79 25.02 -6.99
N VAL A 432 -6.70 24.52 -6.40
CA VAL A 432 -5.56 25.37 -5.99
C VAL A 432 -4.83 25.96 -7.18
N THR A 433 -4.85 25.31 -8.34
CA THR A 433 -4.17 25.88 -9.52
C THR A 433 -4.96 26.99 -10.22
N ARG A 434 -6.19 27.30 -9.76
CA ARG A 434 -6.98 28.44 -10.25
C ARG A 434 -6.62 29.77 -9.56
N CYS A 435 -6.00 29.72 -8.38
CA CYS A 435 -5.61 30.88 -7.57
C CYS A 435 -4.12 31.18 -7.76
#